data_AF-A0A941MZ35-F1
#
_entry.id   AF-A0A941MZ35-F1
#
_cell.length_a   1.000
_cell.length_b   1.000
_cell.length_c   1.000
_cell.angle_alpha   90.00
_cell.angle_beta   90.00
_cell.angle_gamma   90.00
#
_symmetry.space_group_name_H-M   'P 1'
#
loop_
_entity.id
_entity.type
_entity.pdbx_description
1 polymer ?
#
loop_
_entity_poly.entity_id
_entity_poly.type
_entity_poly.pdbx_seq_one_letter_code
_entity_poly.pdbx_strand_id
1 'polypeptide(L)'
;MATFFLDPSGRLRTVWRFLIFGIGFLLVQIAVGVGIVAVVLVYTLALGKPFEGLSGAANALGDGSLAIQILAAGPMTAASFGLVWVCRRFLDRRPLKTLGFVRPGPNFFESVVGGLVLGTLPLVFCAGLLLVTGHYTFQGVSVSLQTALLVPTFIVMAFNEEIVCRGYLLQNLMDIERPWFGIWFSSLVFWLLHGMNPAAWSSPIVSLNLF
;
A
#
# COMPACT_ATOMS: atom_id res chain seq x y z
N MET A 1 -21.40 -24.60 -17.94
CA MET A 1 -22.37 -23.49 -18.07
C MET A 1 -21.94 -22.35 -17.17
N ALA A 2 -22.06 -21.11 -17.63
CA ALA A 2 -21.87 -19.96 -16.76
C ALA A 2 -22.99 -19.90 -15.71
N THR A 3 -22.66 -19.51 -14.48
CA THR A 3 -23.62 -19.30 -13.39
C THR A 3 -23.51 -17.88 -12.86
N PHE A 4 -24.28 -17.55 -11.82
CA PHE A 4 -24.15 -16.30 -11.10
C PHE A 4 -22.74 -16.10 -10.50
N PHE A 5 -22.12 -17.19 -10.04
CA PHE A 5 -20.77 -17.16 -9.47
C PHE A 5 -19.67 -17.42 -10.49
N LEU A 6 -19.92 -18.31 -11.47
CA LEU A 6 -18.90 -18.79 -12.39
C LEU A 6 -19.03 -18.17 -13.79
N ASP A 7 -17.88 -17.85 -14.38
CA ASP A 7 -17.75 -17.46 -15.78
C ASP A 7 -17.87 -18.68 -16.72
N PRO A 8 -17.90 -18.48 -18.06
CA PRO A 8 -17.96 -19.59 -19.01
C PRO A 8 -16.79 -20.58 -18.92
N SER A 9 -15.64 -20.16 -18.37
CA SER A 9 -14.47 -21.00 -18.14
C SER A 9 -14.51 -21.78 -16.81
N GLY A 10 -15.58 -21.63 -16.03
CA GLY A 10 -15.72 -22.27 -14.72
C GLY A 10 -14.86 -21.62 -13.62
N ARG A 11 -14.42 -20.38 -13.83
CA ARG A 11 -13.71 -19.56 -12.83
C ARG A 11 -14.67 -18.61 -12.15
N LEU A 12 -14.33 -18.19 -10.93
CA LEU A 12 -15.12 -17.21 -10.19
C LEU A 12 -15.13 -15.86 -10.95
N ARG A 13 -16.30 -15.26 -11.16
CA ARG A 13 -16.41 -13.97 -11.85
C ARG A 13 -15.63 -12.88 -11.09
N THR A 14 -15.09 -11.91 -11.83
CA THR A 14 -14.21 -10.85 -11.32
C THR A 14 -14.81 -10.09 -10.12
N VAL A 15 -16.12 -9.81 -10.14
CA VAL A 15 -16.80 -9.12 -9.03
C VAL A 15 -16.67 -9.90 -7.71
N TRP A 16 -16.92 -11.20 -7.73
CA TRP A 16 -16.80 -12.04 -6.52
C TRP A 16 -15.36 -12.18 -6.05
N ARG A 17 -14.42 -12.26 -6.99
CA ARG A 17 -12.98 -12.28 -6.68
C ARG A 17 -12.57 -11.02 -5.92
N PHE A 18 -13.06 -9.85 -6.35
CA PHE A 18 -12.81 -8.59 -5.67
C PHE A 18 -13.52 -8.45 -4.34
N LEU A 19 -14.75 -8.92 -4.21
CA LEU A 19 -15.43 -8.91 -2.91
C LEU A 19 -14.67 -9.78 -1.89
N ILE A 20 -14.28 -11.00 -2.26
CA ILE A 20 -13.51 -11.90 -1.39
C ILE A 20 -12.15 -11.27 -1.05
N PHE A 21 -11.44 -10.75 -2.05
CA PHE A 21 -10.14 -10.12 -1.84
C PHE A 21 -10.25 -8.87 -0.96
N GLY A 22 -11.23 -7.99 -1.21
CA GLY A 22 -11.44 -6.77 -0.44
C GLY A 22 -11.78 -7.05 1.02
N ILE A 23 -12.69 -8.00 1.29
CA ILE A 23 -12.99 -8.44 2.66
C ILE A 23 -11.75 -9.05 3.30
N GLY A 24 -11.06 -9.95 2.60
CA GLY A 24 -9.81 -10.56 3.09
C GLY A 24 -8.75 -9.52 3.41
N PHE A 25 -8.61 -8.48 2.58
CA PHE A 25 -7.64 -7.42 2.76
C PHE A 25 -7.97 -6.62 4.02
N LEU A 26 -9.23 -6.20 4.21
CA LEU A 26 -9.66 -5.51 5.43
C LEU A 26 -9.42 -6.36 6.68
N LEU A 27 -9.73 -7.67 6.62
CA LEU A 27 -9.50 -8.58 7.75
C LEU A 27 -8.01 -8.73 8.07
N VAL A 28 -7.13 -8.80 7.06
CA VAL A 28 -5.67 -8.83 7.24
C VAL A 28 -5.19 -7.55 7.90
N GLN A 29 -5.66 -6.39 7.44
CA GLN A 29 -5.30 -5.08 8.00
C GLN A 29 -5.71 -4.97 9.47
N ILE A 30 -6.94 -5.37 9.80
CA ILE A 30 -7.45 -5.38 11.17
C ILE A 30 -6.66 -6.36 12.03
N ALA A 31 -6.40 -7.58 11.55
CA ALA A 31 -5.69 -8.60 12.30
C ALA A 31 -4.25 -8.17 12.63
N VAL A 32 -3.53 -7.58 11.66
CA VAL A 32 -2.18 -7.04 11.89
C VAL A 32 -2.24 -5.87 12.86
N GLY A 33 -3.20 -4.96 12.72
CA GLY A 33 -3.40 -3.85 13.66
C GLY A 33 -3.64 -4.32 15.10
N VAL A 34 -4.55 -5.28 15.30
CA VAL A 34 -4.82 -5.88 16.62
C VAL A 34 -3.57 -6.60 17.16
N GLY A 35 -2.82 -7.30 16.31
CA GLY A 35 -1.56 -7.93 16.69
C GLY A 35 -0.53 -6.94 17.20
N ILE A 36 -0.38 -5.78 16.54
CA ILE A 36 0.52 -4.70 16.98
C ILE A 36 0.09 -4.15 18.34
N VAL A 37 -1.21 -3.89 18.53
CA VAL A 37 -1.75 -3.42 19.82
C VAL A 37 -1.45 -4.43 20.92
N ALA A 38 -1.65 -5.72 20.66
CA ALA A 38 -1.37 -6.79 21.62
C ALA A 38 0.13 -6.86 21.97
N VAL A 39 1.03 -6.73 21.00
CA VAL A 39 2.48 -6.71 21.24
C VAL A 39 2.89 -5.51 22.09
N VAL A 40 2.37 -4.31 21.78
CA VAL A 40 2.65 -3.09 22.55
C VAL A 40 2.12 -3.22 23.98
N LEU A 41 0.93 -3.81 24.16
CA LEU A 41 0.36 -4.09 25.47
C LEU A 41 1.24 -5.06 26.27
N VAL A 42 1.65 -6.18 25.68
CA VAL A 42 2.54 -7.15 26.35
C VAL A 42 3.87 -6.52 26.72
N TYR A 43 4.45 -5.71 25.82
CA TYR A 43 5.71 -5.01 26.07
C TYR A 43 5.60 -4.00 27.21
N THR A 44 4.54 -3.18 27.24
CA THR A 44 4.32 -2.18 28.31
C THR A 44 4.11 -2.85 29.67
N LEU A 45 3.37 -3.95 29.72
CA LEU A 45 3.18 -4.77 30.93
C LEU A 45 4.49 -5.41 31.39
N ALA A 46 5.32 -5.91 30.46
CA ALA A 46 6.62 -6.51 30.78
C ALA A 46 7.62 -5.51 31.38
N LEU A 47 7.47 -4.22 31.09
CA LEU A 47 8.24 -3.13 31.71
C LEU A 47 7.70 -2.71 33.09
N GLY A 48 6.66 -3.38 33.60
CA GLY A 48 6.03 -3.04 34.88
C GLY A 48 5.22 -1.75 34.85
N LYS A 49 4.92 -1.19 33.66
CA LYS A 49 4.04 -0.04 33.54
C LYS A 49 2.59 -0.47 33.78
N PRO A 50 1.80 0.29 34.57
CA PRO A 50 0.41 -0.04 34.81
C PRO A 50 -0.40 0.02 33.51
N PHE A 51 -1.37 -0.87 33.36
CA PHE A 51 -2.32 -0.82 32.25
C PHE A 51 -3.33 0.31 32.48
N GLU A 52 -3.16 1.42 31.77
CA GLU A 52 -4.05 2.59 31.84
C GLU A 52 -5.25 2.48 30.87
N GLY A 53 -5.65 1.25 30.52
CA GLY A 53 -6.76 1.01 29.60
C GLY A 53 -6.41 1.29 28.13
N LEU A 54 -7.47 1.39 27.30
CA LEU A 54 -7.36 1.59 25.85
C LEU A 54 -6.66 2.92 25.50
N SER A 55 -6.86 3.96 26.32
CA SER A 55 -6.21 5.27 26.18
C SER A 55 -4.70 5.20 26.42
N GLY A 56 -4.25 4.45 27.42
CA GLY A 56 -2.82 4.23 27.66
C GLY A 56 -2.15 3.49 26.50
N ALA A 57 -2.82 2.48 25.94
CA ALA A 57 -2.34 1.79 24.74
C ALA A 57 -2.28 2.73 23.52
N ALA A 58 -3.29 3.58 23.32
CA ALA A 58 -3.31 4.56 22.24
C ALA A 58 -2.17 5.58 22.36
N ASN A 59 -1.88 6.07 23.57
CA ASN A 59 -0.77 7.00 23.82
C ASN A 59 0.59 6.35 23.57
N ALA A 60 0.79 5.10 24.02
CA ALA A 60 2.02 4.35 23.75
C ALA A 60 2.24 4.10 22.24
N LEU A 61 1.17 3.89 21.48
CA LEU A 61 1.21 3.80 20.02
C LEU A 61 1.56 5.15 19.37
N GLY A 62 1.07 6.25 19.92
CA GLY A 62 1.38 7.61 19.47
C GLY A 62 2.86 7.99 19.70
N ASP A 63 3.37 7.77 20.89
CA ASP A 63 4.76 8.09 21.27
C ASP A 63 5.79 7.25 20.51
N GLY A 64 5.47 5.98 20.23
CA GLY A 64 6.29 5.08 19.42
C GLY A 64 5.98 5.09 17.93
N SER A 65 5.13 6.00 17.45
CA SER A 65 4.44 5.90 16.15
C SER A 65 5.35 5.59 14.97
N LEU A 66 6.52 6.23 14.89
CA LEU A 66 7.47 5.99 13.80
C LEU A 66 8.10 4.59 13.87
N ALA A 67 8.63 4.20 15.04
CA ALA A 67 9.27 2.90 15.21
C ALA A 67 8.27 1.74 15.03
N ILE A 68 7.05 1.91 15.55
CA ILE A 68 5.96 0.96 15.37
C ILE A 68 5.58 0.85 13.90
N GLN A 69 5.48 1.96 13.16
CA GLN A 69 5.20 1.93 11.71
C GLN A 69 6.29 1.22 10.92
N ILE A 70 7.56 1.49 11.22
CA ILE A 70 8.71 0.81 10.58
C ILE A 70 8.66 -0.71 10.85
N LEU A 71 8.43 -1.11 12.10
CA LEU A 71 8.35 -2.52 12.48
C LEU A 71 7.09 -3.22 11.90
N ALA A 72 5.98 -2.50 11.78
CA ALA A 72 4.72 -3.00 11.25
C ALA A 72 4.73 -3.19 9.73
N ALA A 73 5.53 -2.41 8.99
CA ALA A 73 5.54 -2.44 7.52
C ALA A 73 5.84 -3.84 6.97
N GLY A 74 6.84 -4.54 7.51
CA GLY A 74 7.21 -5.89 7.08
C GLY A 74 6.06 -6.91 7.24
N PRO A 75 5.55 -7.14 8.47
CA PRO A 75 4.41 -8.03 8.71
C PRO A 75 3.17 -7.67 7.89
N MET A 76 2.87 -6.37 7.75
CA MET A 76 1.73 -5.89 6.98
C MET A 76 1.84 -6.27 5.50
N THR A 77 2.99 -5.97 4.90
CA THR A 77 3.28 -6.30 3.51
C THR A 77 3.29 -7.81 3.29
N ALA A 78 3.88 -8.58 4.21
CA ALA A 78 3.91 -10.04 4.12
C ALA A 78 2.51 -10.66 4.17
N ALA A 79 1.64 -10.19 5.06
CA ALA A 79 0.27 -10.68 5.18
C ALA A 79 -0.57 -10.31 3.94
N SER A 80 -0.44 -9.08 3.45
CA SER A 80 -1.11 -8.61 2.23
C SER A 80 -0.64 -9.37 0.99
N PHE A 81 0.67 -9.60 0.85
CA PHE A 81 1.24 -10.42 -0.21
C PHE A 81 0.77 -11.88 -0.12
N GLY A 82 0.71 -12.44 1.09
CA GLY A 82 0.16 -13.78 1.33
C GLY A 82 -1.28 -13.90 0.86
N LEU A 83 -2.13 -12.91 1.16
CA LEU A 83 -3.49 -12.85 0.66
C LEU A 83 -3.53 -12.77 -0.87
N VAL A 84 -2.75 -11.86 -1.48
CA VAL A 84 -2.64 -11.77 -2.94
C VAL A 84 -2.25 -13.12 -3.54
N TRP A 85 -1.28 -13.81 -2.94
CA TRP A 85 -0.84 -15.13 -3.40
C TRP A 85 -1.96 -16.18 -3.30
N VAL A 86 -2.67 -16.25 -2.17
CA VAL A 86 -3.82 -17.17 -1.98
C VAL A 86 -4.89 -16.88 -3.04
N CYS A 87 -5.32 -15.63 -3.17
CA CYS A 87 -6.32 -15.24 -4.14
C CYS A 87 -5.87 -15.53 -5.57
N ARG A 88 -4.60 -15.26 -5.91
CA ARG A 88 -4.06 -15.52 -7.25
C ARG A 88 -4.00 -17.02 -7.57
N ARG A 89 -3.58 -17.84 -6.60
CA ARG A 89 -3.40 -19.28 -6.77
C ARG A 89 -4.73 -20.05 -6.80
N PHE A 90 -5.67 -19.68 -5.94
CA PHE A 90 -6.90 -20.45 -5.71
C PHE A 90 -8.15 -19.83 -6.34
N LEU A 91 -8.31 -18.51 -6.30
CA LEU A 91 -9.47 -17.83 -6.91
C LEU A 91 -9.25 -17.58 -8.40
N ASP A 92 -8.12 -16.97 -8.76
CA ASP A 92 -7.83 -16.62 -10.16
C ASP A 92 -7.33 -17.83 -10.97
N ARG A 93 -6.78 -18.83 -10.27
CA ARG A 93 -6.07 -19.99 -10.86
C ARG A 93 -4.98 -19.56 -11.85
N ARG A 94 -4.25 -18.49 -11.52
CA ARG A 94 -3.18 -17.92 -12.34
C ARG A 94 -1.85 -17.95 -11.58
N PRO A 95 -0.71 -18.07 -12.27
CA PRO A 95 0.61 -18.04 -11.63
C PRO A 95 1.02 -16.60 -11.27
N LEU A 96 1.85 -16.44 -10.22
CA LEU A 96 2.34 -15.12 -9.76
C LEU A 96 3.03 -14.30 -10.85
N LYS A 97 3.64 -14.94 -11.87
CA LYS A 97 4.26 -14.25 -13.02
C LYS A 97 3.32 -13.27 -13.72
N THR A 98 2.01 -13.52 -13.64
CA THR A 98 0.97 -12.66 -14.22
C THR A 98 0.69 -11.40 -13.41
N LEU A 99 1.33 -11.22 -12.26
CA LEU A 99 1.31 -9.99 -11.45
C LEU A 99 2.57 -9.12 -11.68
N GLY A 100 3.45 -9.51 -12.62
CA GLY A 100 4.71 -8.81 -12.88
C GLY A 100 5.96 -9.46 -12.28
N PHE A 101 5.82 -10.59 -11.56
CA PHE A 101 6.98 -11.38 -11.08
C PHE A 101 7.62 -12.17 -12.23
N VAL A 102 8.28 -11.45 -13.13
CA VAL A 102 9.06 -11.98 -14.24
C VAL A 102 10.54 -11.68 -14.03
N ARG A 103 11.41 -12.42 -14.71
CA ARG A 103 12.84 -12.12 -14.68
C ARG A 103 13.08 -10.75 -15.32
N PRO A 104 13.94 -9.90 -14.75
CA PRO A 104 14.34 -8.64 -15.37
C PRO A 104 14.85 -8.88 -16.80
N GLY A 105 14.31 -8.13 -17.75
CA GLY A 105 14.76 -8.14 -19.14
C GLY A 105 16.01 -7.27 -19.37
N PRO A 106 16.54 -7.19 -20.60
CA PRO A 106 17.70 -6.37 -20.93
C PRO A 106 17.50 -4.88 -20.63
N ASN A 107 16.26 -4.38 -20.73
CA ASN A 107 15.92 -2.97 -20.51
C ASN A 107 15.49 -2.68 -19.06
N PHE A 108 15.84 -3.57 -18.11
CA PHE A 108 15.47 -3.41 -16.70
C PHE A 108 15.97 -2.08 -16.13
N PHE A 109 17.24 -1.74 -16.40
CA PHE A 109 17.83 -0.50 -15.89
C PHE A 109 17.14 0.74 -16.47
N GLU A 110 16.84 0.75 -17.77
CA GLU A 110 16.08 1.83 -18.41
C GLU A 110 14.69 1.97 -17.80
N SER A 111 14.02 0.86 -17.48
CA SER A 111 12.70 0.87 -16.84
C SER A 111 12.75 1.44 -15.42
N VAL A 112 13.78 1.08 -14.64
CA VAL A 112 14.00 1.60 -13.28
C VAL A 112 14.30 3.10 -13.33
N VAL A 113 15.21 3.53 -14.20
CA VAL A 113 15.55 4.95 -14.37
C VAL A 113 14.35 5.73 -14.87
N GLY A 114 13.62 5.21 -15.86
CA GLY A 114 12.39 5.82 -16.37
C GLY A 114 11.35 6.00 -15.27
N GLY A 115 11.11 4.98 -14.45
CA GLY A 115 10.20 5.06 -13.30
C GLY A 115 10.65 6.10 -12.26
N LEU A 116 11.93 6.14 -11.92
CA LEU A 116 12.49 7.13 -11.00
C LEU A 116 12.35 8.55 -11.54
N VAL A 117 12.68 8.78 -12.81
CA VAL A 117 12.56 10.10 -13.46
C VAL A 117 11.11 10.53 -13.50
N LEU A 118 10.20 9.67 -14.00
CA LEU A 118 8.79 10.02 -14.12
C LEU A 118 8.13 10.25 -12.75
N GLY A 119 8.52 9.49 -11.72
CA GLY A 119 8.00 9.65 -10.36
C GLY A 119 8.56 10.88 -9.64
N THR A 120 9.82 11.25 -9.86
CA THR A 120 10.46 12.40 -9.19
C THR A 120 10.29 13.72 -9.92
N LEU A 121 10.04 13.71 -11.23
CA LEU A 121 9.93 14.92 -12.04
C LEU A 121 8.84 15.89 -11.52
N PRO A 122 7.61 15.45 -11.19
CA PRO A 122 6.60 16.36 -10.65
C PRO A 122 7.02 16.97 -9.30
N LEU A 123 7.65 16.17 -8.43
CA LEU A 123 8.15 16.63 -7.13
C LEU A 123 9.22 17.71 -7.28
N VAL A 124 10.21 17.47 -8.14
CA VAL A 124 11.30 18.42 -8.41
C VAL A 124 10.75 19.69 -9.07
N PHE A 125 9.81 19.55 -10.01
CA PHE A 125 9.18 20.69 -10.68
C PHE A 125 8.41 21.57 -9.68
N CYS A 126 7.54 20.98 -8.86
CA CYS A 126 6.78 21.72 -7.85
C CYS A 126 7.68 22.37 -6.80
N ALA A 127 8.66 21.62 -6.25
CA ALA A 127 9.60 22.16 -5.28
C ALA A 127 10.46 23.29 -5.88
N GLY A 128 10.92 23.13 -7.12
CA GLY A 128 11.68 24.15 -7.86
C GLY A 128 10.87 25.42 -8.09
N LEU A 129 9.60 25.29 -8.48
CA LEU A 129 8.69 26.43 -8.63
C LEU A 129 8.52 27.19 -7.32
N LEU A 130 8.34 26.48 -6.20
CA LEU A 130 8.20 27.08 -4.87
C LEU A 130 9.48 27.76 -4.39
N LEU A 131 10.66 27.24 -4.75
CA LEU A 131 11.94 27.88 -4.48
C LEU A 131 12.11 29.18 -5.29
N VAL A 132 11.83 29.16 -6.60
CA VAL A 132 11.99 30.31 -7.49
C VAL A 132 11.00 31.44 -7.15
N THR A 133 9.79 31.09 -6.72
CA THR A 133 8.76 32.06 -6.28
C THR A 133 8.98 32.59 -4.86
N GLY A 134 10.02 32.12 -4.15
CA GLY A 134 10.34 32.56 -2.80
C GLY A 134 9.42 32.01 -1.71
N HIS A 135 8.59 31.01 -2.03
CA HIS A 135 7.72 30.34 -1.05
C HIS A 135 8.46 29.29 -0.21
N TYR A 136 9.54 28.70 -0.74
CA TYR A 136 10.42 27.77 -0.04
C TYR A 136 11.83 28.35 0.14
N THR A 137 12.46 27.97 1.26
CA THR A 137 13.89 28.19 1.50
C THR A 137 14.56 26.84 1.75
N PHE A 138 15.63 26.54 1.03
CA PHE A 138 16.40 25.33 1.28
C PHE A 138 17.23 25.48 2.56
N GLN A 139 17.00 24.59 3.53
CA GLN A 139 17.66 24.60 4.85
C GLN A 139 18.77 23.55 4.99
N GLY A 140 19.05 22.78 3.93
CA GLY A 140 20.00 21.65 3.96
C GLY A 140 19.32 20.28 4.00
N VAL A 141 20.14 19.24 4.10
CA VAL A 141 19.69 17.84 4.20
C VAL A 141 20.04 17.32 5.60
N SER A 142 19.02 16.93 6.37
CA SER A 142 19.21 16.26 7.65
C SER A 142 19.18 14.75 7.46
N VAL A 143 20.29 14.08 7.78
CA VAL A 143 20.38 12.62 7.79
C VAL A 143 20.53 12.14 9.22
N SER A 144 19.53 11.40 9.68
CA SER A 144 19.51 10.67 10.94
C SER A 144 19.31 9.17 10.70
N LEU A 145 19.55 8.34 11.72
CA LEU A 145 19.22 6.92 11.68
C LEU A 145 17.72 6.72 11.35
N GLN A 146 16.84 7.55 11.89
CA GLN A 146 15.40 7.48 11.64
C GLN A 146 15.07 7.71 10.17
N THR A 147 15.62 8.76 9.55
CA THR A 147 15.41 9.04 8.12
C THR A 147 16.04 7.98 7.23
N ALA A 148 17.15 7.36 7.66
CA ALA A 148 17.77 6.26 6.93
C ALA A 148 16.89 4.99 6.93
N LEU A 149 16.22 4.69 8.05
CA LEU A 149 15.29 3.55 8.18
C LEU A 149 13.95 3.76 7.46
N LEU A 150 13.57 5.01 7.19
CA LEU A 150 12.37 5.30 6.40
C LEU A 150 12.48 4.85 4.94
N VAL A 151 13.67 4.94 4.33
CA VAL A 151 13.87 4.55 2.92
C VAL A 151 13.48 3.08 2.65
N PRO A 152 14.04 2.07 3.34
CA PRO A 152 13.63 0.68 3.12
C PRO A 152 12.17 0.43 3.53
N THR A 153 11.67 1.14 4.55
CA THR A 153 10.26 1.07 4.96
C THR A 153 9.33 1.52 3.84
N PHE A 154 9.63 2.64 3.19
CA PHE A 154 8.86 3.12 2.05
C PHE A 154 8.97 2.20 0.84
N ILE A 155 10.10 1.54 0.60
CA ILE A 155 10.21 0.52 -0.47
C ILE A 155 9.28 -0.66 -0.18
N VAL A 156 9.23 -1.15 1.06
CA VAL A 156 8.36 -2.25 1.49
C VAL A 156 6.88 -1.87 1.38
N MET A 157 6.52 -0.65 1.75
CA MET A 157 5.15 -0.14 1.63
C MET A 157 4.76 0.14 0.18
N ALA A 158 5.65 0.74 -0.62
CA ALA A 158 5.43 0.95 -2.04
C ALA A 158 5.22 -0.38 -2.78
N PHE A 159 5.98 -1.42 -2.44
CA PHE A 159 5.74 -2.76 -2.95
C PHE A 159 4.36 -3.29 -2.56
N ASN A 160 3.92 -3.08 -1.31
CA ASN A 160 2.60 -3.50 -0.85
C ASN A 160 1.47 -2.82 -1.64
N GLU A 161 1.56 -1.51 -1.80
CA GLU A 161 0.58 -0.73 -2.58
C GLU A 161 0.56 -1.17 -4.05
N GLU A 162 1.74 -1.36 -4.65
CA GLU A 162 1.89 -1.79 -6.02
C GLU A 162 1.29 -3.18 -6.25
N ILE A 163 1.60 -4.16 -5.38
CA ILE A 163 1.13 -5.53 -5.57
C ILE A 163 -0.38 -5.67 -5.36
N VAL A 164 -0.98 -4.85 -4.49
CA VAL A 164 -2.43 -4.83 -4.26
C VAL A 164 -3.13 -4.12 -5.41
N CYS A 165 -2.75 -2.88 -5.72
CA CYS A 165 -3.48 -2.02 -6.65
C CYS A 165 -3.19 -2.40 -8.10
N ARG A 166 -1.93 -2.28 -8.54
CA ARG A 166 -1.55 -2.54 -9.93
C ARG A 166 -1.31 -4.02 -10.21
N GLY A 167 -0.84 -4.76 -9.21
CA GLY A 167 -0.61 -6.20 -9.28
C GLY A 167 -1.91 -6.99 -9.31
N TYR A 168 -2.72 -6.95 -8.25
CA TYR A 168 -3.90 -7.80 -8.13
C TYR A 168 -5.16 -7.19 -8.73
N LEU A 169 -5.53 -5.96 -8.33
CA LEU A 169 -6.80 -5.34 -8.76
C LEU A 169 -6.79 -5.02 -10.25
N LEU A 170 -5.82 -4.22 -10.71
CA LEU A 170 -5.74 -3.82 -12.12
C LEU A 170 -5.60 -5.02 -13.06
N GLN A 171 -4.70 -5.97 -12.79
CA GLN A 171 -4.52 -7.14 -13.66
C GLN A 171 -5.77 -8.03 -13.78
N ASN A 172 -6.62 -8.06 -12.75
CA ASN A 172 -7.90 -8.78 -12.82
C ASN A 172 -9.01 -7.94 -13.47
N LEU A 173 -8.94 -6.61 -13.41
CA LEU A 173 -9.87 -5.71 -14.13
C LEU A 173 -9.61 -5.72 -15.64
N MET A 174 -8.37 -5.95 -16.05
CA MET A 174 -8.02 -6.10 -17.47
C MET A 174 -8.75 -7.27 -18.15
N ASP A 175 -9.27 -8.25 -17.37
CA ASP A 175 -10.14 -9.32 -17.87
C ASP A 175 -11.52 -8.80 -18.37
N ILE A 176 -11.91 -7.56 -18.05
CA ILE A 176 -13.24 -7.00 -18.38
C ILE A 176 -13.28 -6.40 -19.80
N GLU A 177 -12.22 -6.56 -20.60
CA GLU A 177 -12.09 -6.03 -21.98
C GLU A 177 -12.31 -4.50 -22.09
N ARG A 178 -12.25 -3.80 -20.96
CA ARG A 178 -12.38 -2.34 -20.84
C ARG A 178 -11.19 -1.80 -20.02
N PRO A 179 -10.00 -1.68 -20.63
CA PRO A 179 -8.77 -1.35 -19.91
C PRO A 179 -8.87 -0.02 -19.15
N TRP A 180 -9.52 0.98 -19.75
CA TRP A 180 -9.78 2.27 -19.09
C TRP A 180 -10.56 2.12 -17.79
N PHE A 181 -11.58 1.26 -17.77
CA PHE A 181 -12.34 1.00 -16.54
C PHE A 181 -11.44 0.42 -15.44
N GLY A 182 -10.51 -0.46 -15.80
CA GLY A 182 -9.55 -1.02 -14.85
C GLY A 182 -8.63 0.03 -14.24
N ILE A 183 -8.13 0.95 -15.07
CA ILE A 183 -7.29 2.08 -14.62
C ILE A 183 -8.07 2.96 -13.65
N TRP A 184 -9.24 3.46 -14.08
CA TRP A 184 -10.09 4.33 -13.26
C TRP A 184 -10.49 3.68 -11.93
N PHE A 185 -10.87 2.41 -11.94
CA PHE A 185 -11.27 1.70 -10.73
C PHE A 185 -10.09 1.44 -9.80
N SER A 186 -8.93 1.04 -10.32
CA SER A 186 -7.73 0.84 -9.50
C SER A 186 -7.25 2.15 -8.85
N SER A 187 -7.31 3.26 -9.58
CA SER A 187 -7.05 4.61 -9.07
C SER A 187 -8.02 4.99 -7.95
N LEU A 188 -9.32 4.78 -8.17
CA LEU A 188 -10.34 5.05 -7.16
C LEU A 188 -10.11 4.23 -5.87
N VAL A 189 -9.76 2.95 -5.99
CA VAL A 189 -9.45 2.13 -4.80
C VAL A 189 -8.21 2.64 -4.09
N PHE A 190 -7.14 2.98 -4.81
CA PHE A 190 -5.91 3.54 -4.21
C PHE A 190 -6.21 4.84 -3.44
N TRP A 191 -7.02 5.73 -4.04
CA TRP A 191 -7.52 6.94 -3.39
C TRP A 191 -8.30 6.64 -2.11
N LEU A 192 -9.27 5.71 -2.17
CA LEU A 192 -10.09 5.32 -1.01
C LEU A 192 -9.26 4.73 0.13
N LEU A 193 -8.22 3.94 -0.16
CA LEU A 193 -7.32 3.38 0.85
C LEU A 193 -6.58 4.48 1.64
N HIS A 194 -6.32 5.62 1.00
CA HIS A 194 -5.71 6.78 1.66
C HIS A 194 -6.73 7.67 2.36
N GLY A 195 -8.03 7.46 2.18
CA GLY A 195 -9.09 8.22 2.82
C GLY A 195 -9.11 8.10 4.36
N MET A 196 -8.40 7.14 4.95
CA MET A 196 -8.22 7.06 6.41
C MET A 196 -7.04 7.88 6.92
N ASN A 197 -6.20 8.43 6.03
CA ASN A 197 -5.13 9.34 6.40
C ASN A 197 -5.71 10.76 6.55
N PRO A 198 -5.69 11.38 7.75
CA PRO A 198 -6.20 12.74 7.94
C PRO A 198 -5.56 13.76 6.99
N ALA A 199 -4.29 13.57 6.63
CA ALA A 199 -3.58 14.44 5.70
C ALA A 199 -4.16 14.40 4.28
N ALA A 200 -4.80 13.30 3.87
CA ALA A 200 -5.42 13.17 2.55
C ALA A 200 -6.54 14.20 2.33
N TRP A 201 -7.19 14.64 3.41
CA TRP A 201 -8.29 15.60 3.40
C TRP A 201 -7.87 17.04 3.73
N SER A 202 -6.58 17.30 3.92
CA SER A 202 -6.06 18.63 4.23
C SER A 202 -6.35 19.67 3.14
N SER A 203 -6.53 19.20 1.89
CA SER A 203 -6.92 20.02 0.74
C SER A 203 -7.51 19.13 -0.36
N PRO A 204 -8.46 19.64 -1.17
CA PRO A 204 -8.91 18.96 -2.39
C PRO A 204 -7.76 18.56 -3.33
N ILE A 205 -6.67 19.34 -3.36
CA ILE A 205 -5.51 19.07 -4.22
C ILE A 205 -4.75 17.81 -3.74
N VAL A 206 -4.58 17.66 -2.43
CA VAL A 206 -3.91 16.48 -1.84
C VAL A 206 -4.72 15.22 -2.12
N SER A 207 -6.05 15.32 -1.99
CA SER A 207 -6.97 14.24 -2.33
C SER A 207 -6.90 13.88 -3.83
N LEU A 208 -6.88 14.86 -4.74
CA LEU A 208 -6.79 14.62 -6.18
C LEU A 208 -5.45 13.98 -6.60
N ASN A 209 -4.34 14.29 -5.92
CA ASN A 209 -3.04 13.69 -6.19
C ASN A 209 -3.00 12.17 -5.90
N LEU A 210 -3.91 11.69 -5.07
CA LEU A 210 -4.03 10.28 -4.71
C LEU A 210 -4.97 9.49 -5.63
N PHE A 211 -5.48 10.11 -6.70
CA PHE A 211 -6.40 9.52 -7.67
C PHE A 211 -5.71 9.31 -9.03
#